data_AF-A0A923CVT4-F1
#
_entry.id   AF-A0A923CVT4-F1
#
_cell.length_a   1.000
_cell.length_b   1.000
_cell.length_c   1.000
_cell.angle_alpha   90.00
_cell.angle_beta   90.00
_cell.angle_gamma   90.00
#
_symmetry.space_group_name_H-M   'P 1'
#
loop_
_entity.id
_entity.type
_entity.pdbx_description
1 polymer ?
#
loop_
_entity_poly.entity_id
_entity_poly.type
_entity_poly.pdbx_seq_one_letter_code
_entity_poly.pdbx_strand_id
1 'polypeptide(L)'
;MKTRTRFGRTAVTLVMATTLTLPAIAVAQEATATRTGVRALQTAQLTTEQLKARLRERIRIVLQRRKERFDRAAKRIGERIVRVDQLAGKVEAQGGDVTDVRELLDDAREALAEAKELEARAVEQFKAVPGATNKRAAFDRARATGRRAVETLRDSRQKVRAAAVELSRIARELKAES
;
A
#
# COMPACT_ATOMS: atom_id res chain seq x y z
N MET A 1 18.57 34.80 -5.26
CA MET A 1 19.32 33.94 -6.21
C MET A 1 19.47 32.55 -5.61
N LYS A 2 19.12 31.52 -6.42
CA LYS A 2 19.67 30.14 -6.54
C LYS A 2 19.98 29.35 -5.23
N THR A 3 19.56 28.09 -5.00
CA THR A 3 19.05 27.02 -5.87
C THR A 3 18.53 25.86 -5.01
N ARG A 4 17.45 25.20 -5.46
CA ARG A 4 16.98 23.88 -5.02
C ARG A 4 17.79 22.76 -5.71
N THR A 5 18.00 21.64 -5.03
CA THR A 5 18.38 20.33 -5.59
C THR A 5 17.89 19.25 -4.60
N ARG A 6 16.85 18.42 -4.82
CA ARG A 6 16.55 17.33 -5.77
C ARG A 6 17.43 16.06 -5.66
N PHE A 7 16.74 14.98 -5.25
CA PHE A 7 16.81 13.56 -5.64
C PHE A 7 18.02 12.66 -5.33
N GLY A 8 17.69 11.41 -4.92
CA GLY A 8 18.50 10.19 -5.06
C GLY A 8 18.06 9.13 -4.03
N ARG A 9 17.06 8.27 -4.26
CA ARG A 9 17.15 6.95 -4.91
C ARG A 9 18.43 6.19 -4.57
N THR A 10 18.40 5.39 -3.51
CA THR A 10 19.36 4.31 -3.28
C THR A 10 18.75 2.99 -3.76
N ALA A 11 19.23 2.56 -4.94
CA ALA A 11 19.20 1.17 -5.36
C ALA A 11 20.25 0.41 -4.56
N VAL A 12 19.90 -0.72 -3.95
CA VAL A 12 20.88 -1.65 -3.40
C VAL A 12 20.98 -2.82 -4.36
N THR A 13 21.94 -2.69 -5.26
CA THR A 13 22.56 -3.78 -6.01
C THR A 13 23.72 -4.27 -5.14
N LEU A 14 23.73 -5.54 -4.74
CA LEU A 14 24.96 -6.15 -4.22
C LEU A 14 25.36 -7.33 -5.10
N VAL A 15 26.51 -7.12 -5.71
CA VAL A 15 27.26 -7.96 -6.63
C VAL A 15 27.96 -9.07 -5.85
N MET A 16 27.91 -10.29 -6.40
CA MET A 16 28.85 -11.36 -6.06
C MET A 16 30.22 -11.08 -6.70
N ALA A 17 31.31 -11.26 -5.96
CA ALA A 17 32.49 -12.04 -6.38
C ALA A 17 33.66 -11.94 -5.35
N THR A 18 34.12 -13.13 -4.92
CA THR A 18 35.52 -13.58 -4.70
C THR A 18 36.54 -12.71 -3.95
N THR A 19 37.22 -13.27 -2.93
CA THR A 19 38.58 -13.87 -3.03
C THR A 19 39.05 -14.46 -1.70
N LEU A 20 39.85 -15.54 -1.80
CA LEU A 20 40.49 -16.29 -0.73
C LEU A 20 41.43 -15.46 0.16
N THR A 21 41.46 -15.76 1.47
CA THR A 21 42.69 -15.98 2.26
C THR A 21 42.35 -16.73 3.57
N LEU A 22 43.04 -17.85 3.80
CA LEU A 22 43.01 -18.68 5.00
C LEU A 22 43.65 -17.96 6.20
N PRO A 23 43.32 -18.36 7.44
CA PRO A 23 44.40 -18.89 8.26
C PRO A 23 44.06 -20.27 8.83
N ALA A 24 45.01 -21.19 8.65
CA ALA A 24 45.08 -22.45 9.35
C ALA A 24 45.34 -22.19 10.84
N ILE A 25 44.43 -22.64 11.70
CA ILE A 25 44.76 -22.99 13.08
C ILE A 25 44.21 -24.39 13.30
N ALA A 26 45.11 -25.37 13.24
CA ALA A 26 44.89 -26.68 13.78
C ALA A 26 45.14 -26.60 15.30
N VAL A 27 44.11 -26.81 16.10
CA VAL A 27 44.24 -27.36 17.45
C VAL A 27 43.19 -28.44 17.59
N ALA A 28 43.69 -29.66 17.79
CA ALA A 28 42.90 -30.85 18.01
C ALA A 28 42.23 -30.82 19.39
N GLN A 29 40.95 -31.16 19.45
CA GLN A 29 40.42 -31.91 20.58
C GLN A 29 39.18 -32.71 20.15
N GLU A 30 39.25 -34.00 20.47
CA GLU A 30 38.26 -35.03 20.19
C GLU A 30 36.92 -34.78 20.91
N ALA A 31 35.92 -35.56 20.49
CA ALA A 31 34.64 -35.79 21.15
C ALA A 31 33.49 -34.79 20.92
N THR A 32 32.94 -34.75 19.70
CA THR A 32 31.46 -34.73 19.52
C THR A 32 31.01 -35.22 18.13
N ALA A 33 31.52 -36.38 17.69
CA ALA A 33 31.06 -37.03 16.48
C ALA A 33 29.70 -37.74 16.70
N THR A 34 28.59 -37.03 16.94
CA THR A 34 27.21 -37.60 16.82
C THR A 34 26.06 -36.60 16.91
N ARG A 35 26.22 -35.30 16.62
CA ARG A 35 25.06 -34.36 16.70
C ARG A 35 24.93 -33.30 15.61
N THR A 36 25.63 -33.48 14.50
CA THR A 36 25.59 -32.52 13.37
C THR A 36 25.28 -33.18 12.03
N GLY A 37 25.06 -34.50 12.01
CA GLY A 37 24.69 -35.24 10.79
C GLY A 37 23.18 -35.33 10.53
N VAL A 38 22.33 -35.09 11.53
CA VAL A 38 20.87 -35.29 11.41
C VAL A 38 20.09 -34.00 11.14
N ARG A 39 20.69 -32.82 11.32
CA ARG A 39 19.99 -31.54 11.05
C ARG A 39 20.14 -31.01 9.63
N ALA A 40 21.03 -31.60 8.83
CA ALA A 40 21.31 -31.19 7.45
C ALA A 40 20.52 -31.98 6.38
N LEU A 41 19.72 -32.98 6.76
CA LEU A 41 18.97 -33.86 5.84
C LEU A 41 17.44 -33.80 5.99
N GLN A 42 16.91 -32.79 6.69
CA GLN A 42 15.45 -32.59 6.86
C GLN A 42 14.90 -31.35 6.15
N THR A 43 15.56 -30.85 5.11
CA THR A 43 14.82 -30.15 4.04
C THR A 43 14.22 -31.20 3.13
N ALA A 44 13.13 -31.82 3.60
CA ALA A 44 12.24 -32.60 2.74
C ALA A 44 11.94 -31.76 1.50
N GLN A 45 12.28 -32.28 0.32
CA GLN A 45 11.92 -31.70 -0.97
C GLN A 45 10.40 -31.53 -0.97
N LEU A 46 9.95 -30.31 -0.70
CA LEU A 46 8.53 -30.00 -0.70
C LEU A 46 8.01 -30.29 -2.10
N THR A 47 6.93 -31.06 -2.18
CA THR A 47 6.29 -31.30 -3.46
C THR A 47 5.86 -29.96 -4.08
N THR A 48 5.77 -29.90 -5.41
CA THR A 48 5.28 -28.70 -6.12
C THR A 48 3.95 -28.20 -5.56
N GLU A 49 3.08 -29.11 -5.09
CA GLU A 49 1.81 -28.78 -4.45
C GLU A 49 1.98 -28.19 -3.05
N GLN A 50 2.90 -28.70 -2.23
CA GLN A 50 3.24 -28.09 -0.94
C GLN A 50 3.83 -26.68 -1.11
N LEU A 51 4.65 -26.45 -2.14
CA LEU A 51 5.17 -25.11 -2.48
C LEU A 51 4.06 -24.14 -2.89
N LYS A 52 3.10 -24.60 -3.73
CA LYS A 52 1.92 -23.80 -4.10
C LYS A 52 1.04 -23.50 -2.88
N ALA A 53 0.82 -24.46 -1.99
CA ALA A 53 0.04 -24.27 -0.76
C ALA A 53 0.68 -23.23 0.17
N ARG A 54 2.00 -23.32 0.41
CA ARG A 54 2.73 -22.30 1.18
C ARG A 54 2.67 -20.92 0.54
N LEU A 55 2.74 -20.83 -0.79
CA LEU A 55 2.59 -19.56 -1.50
C LEU A 55 1.19 -18.96 -1.33
N ARG A 56 0.14 -19.78 -1.46
CA ARG A 56 -1.25 -19.36 -1.23
C ARG A 56 -1.44 -18.81 0.18
N GLU A 57 -0.90 -19.48 1.19
CA GLU A 57 -1.03 -19.04 2.58
C GLU A 57 -0.30 -17.71 2.83
N ARG A 58 0.91 -17.55 2.29
CA ARG A 58 1.64 -16.27 2.35
C ARG A 58 0.86 -15.14 1.69
N ILE A 59 0.28 -15.39 0.52
CA ILE A 59 -0.55 -14.42 -0.19
C ILE A 59 -1.77 -14.06 0.65
N ARG A 60 -2.46 -15.05 1.24
CA ARG A 60 -3.63 -14.84 2.11
C ARG A 60 -3.31 -13.91 3.28
N ILE A 61 -2.24 -14.19 4.03
CA ILE A 61 -1.83 -13.38 5.19
C ILE A 61 -1.51 -11.94 4.78
N VAL A 62 -0.78 -11.75 3.66
CA VAL A 62 -0.42 -10.42 3.17
C VAL A 62 -1.65 -9.65 2.70
N LEU A 63 -2.57 -10.31 2.00
CA LEU A 63 -3.81 -9.70 1.52
C LEU A 63 -4.72 -9.29 2.69
N GLN A 64 -4.81 -10.10 3.74
CA GLN A 64 -5.59 -9.75 4.93
C GLN A 64 -5.08 -8.45 5.57
N ARG A 65 -3.78 -8.36 5.86
CA ARG A 65 -3.16 -7.14 6.43
C ARG A 65 -3.28 -5.93 5.50
N ARG A 66 -3.24 -6.15 4.19
CA ARG A 66 -3.43 -5.09 3.19
C ARG A 66 -4.87 -4.57 3.23
N LYS A 67 -5.85 -5.47 3.16
CA LYS A 67 -7.29 -5.17 3.21
C LYS A 67 -7.64 -4.38 4.46
N GLU A 68 -7.21 -4.81 5.64
CA GLU A 68 -7.45 -4.10 6.90
C GLU A 68 -6.89 -2.66 6.90
N ARG A 69 -5.75 -2.42 6.26
CA ARG A 69 -5.17 -1.07 6.15
C ARG A 69 -5.92 -0.21 5.14
N PHE A 70 -6.28 -0.79 4.00
CA PHE A 70 -7.04 -0.11 2.97
C PHE A 70 -8.44 0.27 3.48
N ASP A 71 -9.18 -0.69 4.05
CA ASP A 71 -10.54 -0.49 4.56
C ASP A 71 -10.58 0.57 5.67
N ARG A 72 -9.60 0.57 6.59
CA ARG A 72 -9.48 1.63 7.62
C ARG A 72 -9.18 3.00 7.03
N ALA A 73 -8.42 3.09 5.95
CA ALA A 73 -8.16 4.36 5.29
C ALA A 73 -9.38 4.85 4.51
N ALA A 74 -10.03 3.97 3.74
CA ALA A 74 -11.24 4.25 2.98
C ALA A 74 -12.40 4.68 3.89
N LYS A 75 -12.60 3.99 5.02
CA LYS A 75 -13.62 4.36 6.02
C LYS A 75 -13.39 5.78 6.56
N ARG A 76 -12.17 6.11 6.97
CA ARG A 76 -11.84 7.45 7.49
C ARG A 76 -12.03 8.56 6.46
N ILE A 77 -11.78 8.28 5.18
CA ILE A 77 -12.03 9.24 4.09
C ILE A 77 -13.54 9.42 3.91
N GLY A 78 -14.31 8.33 3.84
CA GLY A 78 -15.78 8.39 3.76
C GLY A 78 -16.42 9.18 4.91
N GLU A 79 -16.00 8.92 6.15
CA GLU A 79 -16.43 9.70 7.33
C GLU A 79 -16.06 11.19 7.25
N ARG A 80 -14.97 11.53 6.55
CA ARG A 80 -14.55 12.91 6.38
C ARG A 80 -15.34 13.61 5.27
N ILE A 81 -15.66 12.91 4.18
CA ILE A 81 -16.59 13.40 3.15
C ILE A 81 -17.91 13.81 3.80
N VAL A 82 -18.55 12.90 4.55
CA VAL A 82 -19.83 13.17 5.23
C VAL A 82 -19.74 14.38 6.18
N ARG A 83 -18.65 14.50 6.94
CA ARG A 83 -18.49 15.64 7.85
C ARG A 83 -18.32 16.97 7.13
N VAL A 84 -17.54 17.02 6.05
CA VAL A 84 -17.36 18.26 5.27
C VAL A 84 -18.68 18.64 4.58
N ASP A 85 -19.39 17.65 4.03
CA ASP A 85 -20.70 17.82 3.41
C ASP A 85 -21.75 18.41 4.38
N GLN A 86 -21.81 17.88 5.61
CA GLN A 86 -22.67 18.43 6.67
C GLN A 86 -22.30 19.86 7.06
N LEU A 87 -21.02 20.20 7.09
CA LEU A 87 -20.57 21.57 7.37
C LEU A 87 -20.89 22.51 6.20
N ALA A 88 -20.76 22.03 4.96
CA ALA A 88 -21.14 22.79 3.77
C ALA A 88 -22.64 23.15 3.81
N GLY A 89 -23.51 22.21 4.18
CA GLY A 89 -24.94 22.51 4.35
C GLY A 89 -25.24 23.58 5.41
N LYS A 90 -24.43 23.67 6.48
CA LYS A 90 -24.58 24.74 7.48
C LYS A 90 -24.15 26.10 6.96
N VAL A 91 -23.08 26.14 6.17
CA VAL A 91 -22.57 27.37 5.54
C VAL A 91 -23.54 27.86 4.45
N GLU A 92 -24.09 26.94 3.65
CA GLU A 92 -25.12 27.24 2.66
C GLU A 92 -26.39 27.80 3.29
N ALA A 93 -26.84 27.24 4.43
CA ALA A 93 -27.98 27.77 5.18
C ALA A 93 -27.74 29.19 5.73
N GLN A 94 -26.49 29.65 5.80
CA GLN A 94 -26.10 31.01 6.19
C GLN A 94 -25.88 31.92 4.96
N GLY A 95 -26.20 31.45 3.75
CA GLY A 95 -26.06 32.21 2.51
C GLY A 95 -24.74 32.03 1.78
N GLY A 96 -23.87 31.11 2.23
CA GLY A 96 -22.61 30.81 1.54
C GLY A 96 -22.79 30.01 0.25
N ASP A 97 -22.10 30.40 -0.81
CA ASP A 97 -21.98 29.55 -2.00
C ASP A 97 -21.00 28.41 -1.73
N VAL A 98 -21.50 27.17 -1.76
CA VAL A 98 -20.73 25.95 -1.51
C VAL A 98 -20.60 25.05 -2.75
N THR A 99 -20.87 25.59 -3.94
CA THR A 99 -20.86 24.83 -5.20
C THR A 99 -19.53 24.10 -5.43
N ASP A 100 -18.41 24.83 -5.39
CA ASP A 100 -17.07 24.25 -5.55
C ASP A 100 -16.74 23.21 -4.48
N VAL A 101 -17.25 23.39 -3.25
CA VAL A 101 -17.06 22.42 -2.16
C VAL A 101 -17.77 21.12 -2.49
N ARG A 102 -19.00 21.18 -3.04
CA ARG A 102 -19.78 20.00 -3.43
C ARG A 102 -19.13 19.25 -4.57
N GLU A 103 -18.67 19.95 -5.61
CA GLU A 103 -17.95 19.34 -6.74
C GLU A 103 -16.71 18.58 -6.26
N LEU A 104 -15.89 19.19 -5.39
CA LEU A 104 -14.71 18.53 -4.82
C LEU A 104 -15.07 17.30 -3.97
N LEU A 105 -16.23 17.31 -3.29
CA LEU A 105 -16.70 16.17 -2.52
C LEU A 105 -17.23 15.04 -3.41
N ASP A 106 -17.89 15.37 -4.52
CA ASP A 106 -18.35 14.38 -5.51
C ASP A 106 -17.17 13.71 -6.20
N ASP A 107 -16.19 14.48 -6.69
CA ASP A 107 -14.96 13.93 -7.22
C ASP A 107 -14.21 13.05 -6.18
N ALA A 108 -14.29 13.42 -4.90
CA ALA A 108 -13.71 12.61 -3.82
C ALA A 108 -14.45 11.29 -3.61
N ARG A 109 -15.79 11.28 -3.75
CA ARG A 109 -16.63 10.08 -3.67
C ARG A 109 -16.34 9.15 -4.84
N GLU A 110 -16.21 9.68 -6.04
CA GLU A 110 -15.86 8.93 -7.25
C GLU A 110 -14.48 8.27 -7.12
N ALA A 111 -13.45 9.05 -6.75
CA ALA A 111 -12.12 8.52 -6.54
C ALA A 111 -12.09 7.46 -5.40
N LEU A 112 -12.90 7.63 -4.35
CA LEU A 112 -13.02 6.62 -3.29
C LEU A 112 -13.66 5.32 -3.79
N ALA A 113 -14.68 5.41 -4.65
CA ALA A 113 -15.33 4.26 -5.26
C ALA A 113 -14.37 3.52 -6.18
N GLU A 114 -13.71 4.23 -7.10
CA GLU A 114 -12.71 3.66 -8.02
C GLU A 114 -11.56 2.99 -7.24
N ALA A 115 -11.06 3.62 -6.18
CA ALA A 115 -10.02 3.04 -5.34
C ALA A 115 -10.42 1.69 -4.75
N LYS A 116 -11.68 1.54 -4.30
CA LYS A 116 -12.21 0.28 -3.75
C LYS A 116 -12.30 -0.80 -4.82
N GLU A 117 -12.75 -0.45 -6.02
CA GLU A 117 -12.81 -1.37 -7.16
C GLU A 117 -11.42 -1.86 -7.58
N LEU A 118 -10.45 -0.94 -7.68
CA LEU A 118 -9.07 -1.27 -7.98
C LEU A 118 -8.45 -2.18 -6.91
N GLU A 119 -8.74 -1.94 -5.63
CA GLU A 119 -8.28 -2.80 -4.55
C GLU A 119 -8.89 -4.21 -4.65
N ALA A 120 -10.20 -4.32 -4.89
CA ALA A 120 -10.86 -5.61 -5.08
C ALA A 120 -10.25 -6.37 -6.26
N ARG A 121 -10.02 -5.68 -7.40
CA ARG A 121 -9.34 -6.25 -8.56
C ARG A 121 -7.91 -6.71 -8.24
N ALA A 122 -7.14 -5.92 -7.49
CA ALA A 122 -5.79 -6.29 -7.09
C ALA A 122 -5.77 -7.55 -6.21
N VAL A 123 -6.73 -7.66 -5.27
CA VAL A 123 -6.90 -8.85 -4.42
C VAL A 123 -7.14 -10.11 -5.26
N GLU A 124 -8.07 -10.05 -6.22
CA GLU A 124 -8.34 -11.18 -7.11
C GLU A 124 -7.13 -11.54 -7.98
N GLN A 125 -6.40 -10.54 -8.49
CA GLN A 125 -5.17 -10.77 -9.24
C GLN A 125 -4.09 -11.45 -8.39
N PHE A 126 -3.92 -11.06 -7.12
CA PHE A 126 -2.98 -11.72 -6.21
C PHE A 126 -3.38 -13.17 -5.92
N LYS A 127 -4.67 -13.46 -5.72
CA LYS A 127 -5.18 -14.82 -5.51
C LYS A 127 -4.90 -15.73 -6.72
N ALA A 128 -4.90 -15.19 -7.93
CA ALA A 128 -4.64 -15.93 -9.16
C ALA A 128 -3.15 -16.26 -9.40
N VAL A 129 -2.21 -15.57 -8.74
CA VAL A 129 -0.75 -15.74 -8.96
C VAL A 129 -0.27 -17.19 -8.86
N PRO A 130 -0.67 -18.00 -7.87
CA PRO A 130 -0.19 -19.39 -7.74
C PRO A 130 -0.51 -20.28 -8.95
N GLY A 131 -1.60 -19.98 -9.68
CA GLY A 131 -2.06 -20.72 -10.85
C GLY A 131 -1.59 -20.16 -12.19
N ALA A 132 -0.89 -19.02 -12.21
CA ALA A 132 -0.47 -18.38 -13.45
C ALA A 132 0.72 -19.09 -14.12
N THR A 133 0.70 -19.18 -15.46
CA THR A 133 1.81 -19.69 -16.28
C THR A 133 3.10 -18.90 -16.03
N ASN A 134 3.02 -17.57 -16.02
CA ASN A 134 4.11 -16.68 -15.63
C ASN A 134 3.77 -15.96 -14.31
N LYS A 135 4.20 -16.55 -13.19
CA LYS A 135 3.92 -16.05 -11.83
C LYS A 135 4.50 -14.66 -11.58
N ARG A 136 5.69 -14.36 -12.13
CA ARG A 136 6.34 -13.06 -11.95
C ARG A 136 5.54 -11.95 -12.63
N ALA A 137 5.18 -12.14 -13.89
CA ALA A 137 4.34 -11.18 -14.61
C ALA A 137 2.95 -11.02 -13.97
N ALA A 138 2.34 -12.10 -13.48
CA ALA A 138 1.06 -12.03 -12.76
C ALA A 138 1.18 -11.23 -11.45
N PHE A 139 2.24 -11.46 -10.67
CA PHE A 139 2.51 -10.72 -9.44
C PHE A 139 2.77 -9.23 -9.71
N ASP A 140 3.54 -8.89 -10.74
CA ASP A 140 3.84 -7.50 -11.09
C ASP A 140 2.58 -6.74 -11.53
N ARG A 141 1.69 -7.39 -12.28
CA ARG A 141 0.36 -6.83 -12.63
C ARG A 141 -0.51 -6.58 -11.40
N ALA A 142 -0.62 -7.57 -10.50
CA ALA A 142 -1.37 -7.43 -9.25
C ALA A 142 -0.84 -6.26 -8.40
N ARG A 143 0.50 -6.13 -8.32
CA ARG A 143 1.17 -5.05 -7.61
C ARG A 143 0.91 -3.69 -8.27
N ALA A 144 0.90 -3.60 -9.59
CA ALA A 144 0.61 -2.36 -10.31
C ALA A 144 -0.82 -1.89 -10.04
N THR A 145 -1.81 -2.78 -10.12
CA THR A 145 -3.21 -2.47 -9.77
C THR A 145 -3.33 -2.00 -8.32
N GLY A 146 -2.67 -2.69 -7.39
CA GLY A 146 -2.67 -2.31 -5.98
C GLY A 146 -1.97 -0.98 -5.70
N ARG A 147 -1.02 -0.54 -6.53
CA ARG A 147 -0.43 0.81 -6.42
C ARG A 147 -1.43 1.87 -6.86
N ARG A 148 -2.08 1.66 -8.00
CA ARG A 148 -3.13 2.56 -8.51
C ARG A 148 -4.25 2.73 -7.48
N ALA A 149 -4.74 1.65 -6.88
CA ALA A 149 -5.74 1.72 -5.81
C ALA A 149 -5.34 2.66 -4.66
N VAL A 150 -4.07 2.63 -4.23
CA VAL A 150 -3.56 3.50 -3.17
C VAL A 150 -3.37 4.94 -3.64
N GLU A 151 -2.96 5.15 -4.90
CA GLU A 151 -2.84 6.46 -5.52
C GLU A 151 -4.21 7.14 -5.63
N THR A 152 -5.22 6.43 -6.15
CA THR A 152 -6.61 6.93 -6.23
C THR A 152 -7.20 7.20 -4.84
N LEU A 153 -6.90 6.36 -3.84
CA LEU A 153 -7.33 6.63 -2.46
C LEU A 153 -6.68 7.90 -1.87
N ARG A 154 -5.43 8.18 -2.23
CA ARG A 154 -4.73 9.41 -1.84
C ARG A 154 -5.32 10.63 -2.54
N ASP A 155 -5.69 10.49 -3.80
CA ASP A 155 -6.35 11.53 -4.57
C ASP A 155 -7.69 11.93 -3.93
N SER A 156 -8.55 10.95 -3.65
CA SER A 156 -9.79 11.18 -2.87
C SER A 156 -9.53 11.95 -1.57
N ARG A 157 -8.51 11.56 -0.80
CA ARG A 157 -8.12 12.28 0.42
C ARG A 157 -7.69 13.74 0.16
N GLN A 158 -6.99 14.00 -0.94
CA GLN A 158 -6.55 15.35 -1.30
C GLN A 158 -7.76 16.23 -1.66
N LYS A 159 -8.71 15.69 -2.42
CA LYS A 159 -9.96 16.39 -2.77
C LYS A 159 -10.80 16.75 -1.54
N VAL A 160 -10.96 15.82 -0.58
CA VAL A 160 -11.62 16.13 0.71
C VAL A 160 -10.88 17.23 1.49
N ARG A 161 -9.55 17.30 1.40
CA ARG A 161 -8.78 18.36 2.04
C ARG A 161 -8.97 19.70 1.34
N ALA A 162 -8.98 19.72 0.02
CA ALA A 162 -9.28 20.90 -0.77
C ALA A 162 -10.68 21.43 -0.42
N ALA A 163 -11.69 20.57 -0.43
CA ALA A 163 -13.07 20.91 -0.05
C ALA A 163 -13.14 21.53 1.36
N ALA A 164 -12.42 20.97 2.33
CA ALA A 164 -12.40 21.51 3.69
C ALA A 164 -11.70 22.88 3.80
N VAL A 165 -10.64 23.10 3.02
CA VAL A 165 -9.94 24.40 2.95
C VAL A 165 -10.86 25.44 2.32
N GLU A 166 -11.53 25.07 1.24
CA GLU A 166 -12.45 25.91 0.49
C GLU A 166 -13.65 26.32 1.34
N LEU A 167 -14.28 25.36 2.01
CA LEU A 167 -15.36 25.63 2.95
C LEU A 167 -14.92 26.58 4.09
N SER A 168 -13.68 26.44 4.56
CA SER A 168 -13.13 27.33 5.59
C SER A 168 -12.82 28.73 5.06
N ARG A 169 -12.63 28.90 3.75
CA ARG A 169 -12.49 30.21 3.10
C ARG A 169 -13.86 30.90 3.05
N ILE A 170 -14.86 30.22 2.49
CA ILE A 170 -16.24 30.72 2.38
C ILE A 170 -16.80 31.12 3.75
N ALA A 171 -16.65 30.26 4.76
CA ALA A 171 -17.13 30.56 6.11
C ALA A 171 -16.47 31.79 6.75
N ARG A 172 -15.22 32.12 6.38
CA ARG A 172 -14.54 33.32 6.87
C ARG A 172 -15.00 34.58 6.16
N GLU A 173 -15.30 34.49 4.87
CA GLU A 173 -15.83 35.60 4.07
C GLU A 173 -17.23 36.00 4.57
N LEU A 174 -18.13 35.03 4.76
CA LEU A 174 -19.46 35.29 5.34
C LEU A 174 -19.39 35.98 6.71
N LYS A 175 -18.46 35.55 7.56
CA LYS A 175 -18.27 36.16 8.88
C LYS A 175 -17.75 37.60 8.79
N ALA A 176 -17.01 37.95 7.75
CA ALA A 176 -16.53 39.32 7.54
C ALA A 176 -17.62 40.25 6.97
N GLU A 177 -18.63 39.68 6.31
CA GLU A 177 -19.76 40.41 5.72
C GLU A 177 -20.97 40.54 6.67
N SER A 178 -20.98 39.78 7.78
CA SER A 178 -21.99 39.84 8.84
C SER A 178 -21.63 40.82 9.94
#